data_AF-A0AAV2I003-F1
#
_entry.id   AF-A0AAV2I003-F1
#
_cell.length_a   1.000
_cell.length_b   1.000
_cell.length_c   1.000
_cell.angle_alpha   90.00
_cell.angle_beta   90.00
_cell.angle_gamma   90.00
#
_symmetry.space_group_name_H-M   'P 1'
#
loop_
_entity.id
_entity.type
_entity.pdbx_description
1 polymer ?
#
loop_
_entity_poly.entity_id
_entity_poly.type
_entity_poly.pdbx_seq_one_letter_code
_entity_poly.pdbx_strand_id
1 'polypeptide(L)'
;MADPVDDLLPLLGIIQAENEDERESDNSDYSSSDGDLEEEGEQQMDANDGNEELAENRNEPFAELNLVNRKRLSKKSKGKSSEKSEKQSSPPQQVFINFDQSLPSTHSYLGNDLEDVRGRIIFDENSIITLPLMVLPNVVLVPGQVIPLQLYMQRLVAMVRRVADSESNKTFGVINVSRGYDEEEERQQQQLSALGCTAEIFSMKQEMDELSGISTVRVKARGRQRFKVLEMKTEITGDLVAKVKILPEVSLCHALESARLPSHRKLMVPPPDDCEELLKTAVDSQGHILSSVDLRRKNPITKMYSAHNTWWPPWVYKMYDIDWLTEQIKAELHSWCPASLPPDPVELSFWVAHNLPVNNEMRLRLLQFDSVVQRLRYGLSIIRKSDVLLRCETCQKEIASKKHVFSMSREGPLGAYVNPGGYVHEMFTVTAVQNLYNVGGSSTEHSWFPGYAWTINQCKGCYSHMGWMFTATKKSLSPRKFWGLCRSSIKTTFGSVQKEEGEDKVEGFIM
;
A
#
# COMPACT_ATOMS: atom_id res chain seq x y z
N MET A 1 -3.99 3.25 -43.78
CA MET A 1 -3.59 1.99 -43.13
C MET A 1 -3.82 2.22 -41.66
N ALA A 2 -4.93 1.67 -41.15
CA ALA A 2 -5.45 1.93 -39.82
C ALA A 2 -4.86 0.93 -38.82
N ASP A 3 -4.61 1.42 -37.61
CA ASP A 3 -4.06 0.69 -36.46
C ASP A 3 -4.98 -0.46 -35.99
N PRO A 4 -4.44 -1.58 -35.49
CA PRO A 4 -5.20 -2.68 -34.93
C PRO A 4 -5.33 -2.49 -33.41
N VAL A 5 -6.36 -1.74 -32.96
CA VAL A 5 -6.72 -1.67 -31.53
C VAL A 5 -8.20 -2.02 -31.27
N ASP A 6 -8.99 -2.25 -32.32
CA ASP A 6 -10.38 -2.68 -32.17
C ASP A 6 -10.52 -4.16 -32.48
N ASP A 7 -10.19 -5.01 -31.51
CA ASP A 7 -10.76 -6.35 -31.38
C ASP A 7 -10.32 -6.93 -30.03
N LEU A 8 -11.15 -6.74 -28.99
CA LEU A 8 -11.34 -7.63 -27.82
C LEU A 8 -12.19 -6.95 -26.73
N LEU A 9 -13.43 -6.59 -27.07
CA LEU A 9 -14.56 -6.51 -26.15
C LEU A 9 -15.74 -7.17 -26.88
N PRO A 10 -16.32 -8.25 -26.34
CA PRO A 10 -17.43 -8.04 -25.41
C PRO A 10 -17.49 -9.09 -24.30
N LEU A 11 -17.90 -8.66 -23.10
CA LEU A 11 -18.76 -9.40 -22.15
C LEU A 11 -18.75 -8.64 -20.83
N LEU A 12 -19.64 -7.66 -20.71
CA LEU A 12 -20.35 -7.26 -19.49
C LEU A 12 -21.36 -6.20 -19.93
N GLY A 13 -22.64 -6.58 -19.92
CA GLY A 13 -23.74 -5.70 -20.32
C GLY A 13 -23.85 -4.52 -19.35
N ILE A 14 -23.43 -3.35 -19.83
CA ILE A 14 -23.80 -2.06 -19.27
C ILE A 14 -24.27 -1.22 -20.44
N ILE A 15 -25.57 -0.96 -20.48
CA ILE A 15 -26.22 -0.04 -21.41
C ILE A 15 -25.69 1.36 -21.11
N GLN A 16 -24.98 1.96 -22.06
CA GLN A 16 -24.65 3.37 -22.04
C GLN A 16 -25.93 4.17 -22.33
N ALA A 17 -26.34 4.99 -21.37
CA ALA A 17 -27.33 6.03 -21.60
C ALA A 17 -26.60 7.25 -22.17
N GLU A 18 -26.86 7.56 -23.44
CA GLU A 18 -26.55 8.85 -24.04
C GLU A 18 -27.84 9.66 -24.18
N ASN A 19 -27.71 10.96 -23.91
CA ASN A 19 -28.76 11.97 -23.96
C ASN A 19 -29.18 12.25 -25.40
N GLU A 20 -30.48 12.25 -25.69
CA GLU A 20 -31.05 13.10 -26.73
C GLU A 20 -32.39 13.68 -26.24
N ASP A 21 -32.42 14.99 -26.10
CA ASP A 21 -33.60 15.81 -25.90
C ASP A 21 -34.16 16.29 -27.27
N GLU A 22 -35.47 16.49 -27.29
CA GLU A 22 -36.31 17.21 -28.27
C GLU A 22 -36.72 16.50 -29.58
N ARG A 23 -37.99 16.05 -29.63
CA ARG A 23 -39.06 16.71 -30.42
C ARG A 23 -40.43 16.06 -30.20
N GLU A 24 -41.42 16.92 -30.03
CA GLU A 24 -42.87 16.67 -29.91
C GLU A 24 -43.47 16.01 -31.17
N SER A 25 -44.44 15.11 -31.01
CA SER A 25 -45.83 15.27 -31.48
C SER A 25 -46.63 13.95 -31.47
N ASP A 26 -47.77 14.01 -30.78
CA ASP A 26 -49.11 13.49 -31.09
C ASP A 26 -49.41 12.05 -31.56
N ASN A 27 -50.49 11.55 -30.92
CA ASN A 27 -51.49 10.56 -31.36
C ASN A 27 -51.07 9.09 -31.36
N SER A 28 -51.92 8.11 -31.05
CA SER A 28 -53.23 7.97 -30.42
C SER A 28 -53.52 6.46 -30.52
N ASP A 29 -54.19 5.88 -29.53
CA ASP A 29 -55.08 4.70 -29.60
C ASP A 29 -54.67 3.48 -30.45
N TYR A 30 -54.60 2.28 -29.83
CA TYR A 30 -55.59 1.23 -30.06
C TYR A 30 -55.44 0.05 -29.09
N SER A 31 -56.59 -0.51 -28.78
CA SER A 31 -56.93 -1.47 -27.72
C SER A 31 -56.80 -2.95 -28.12
N SER A 32 -56.51 -3.77 -27.10
CA SER A 32 -57.21 -5.02 -26.67
C SER A 32 -57.27 -6.30 -27.52
N SER A 33 -57.36 -7.40 -26.74
CA SER A 33 -57.98 -8.72 -26.97
C SER A 33 -56.97 -9.84 -27.24
N ASP A 34 -56.67 -10.70 -26.27
CA ASP A 34 -57.44 -11.86 -25.75
C ASP A 34 -57.51 -13.05 -26.72
N GLY A 35 -57.19 -14.25 -26.19
CA GLY A 35 -57.47 -15.53 -26.83
C GLY A 35 -56.66 -16.69 -26.28
N ASP A 36 -57.10 -17.25 -25.15
CA ASP A 36 -56.77 -18.61 -24.67
C ASP A 36 -57.24 -19.68 -25.67
N LEU A 37 -56.61 -20.86 -25.66
CA LEU A 37 -57.26 -22.19 -25.58
C LEU A 37 -56.24 -23.35 -25.56
N GLU A 38 -56.52 -24.29 -24.66
CA GLU A 38 -55.98 -25.64 -24.45
C GLU A 38 -56.22 -26.53 -25.71
N GLU A 39 -55.68 -27.74 -25.93
CA GLU A 39 -55.51 -28.92 -25.08
C GLU A 39 -54.82 -30.05 -25.93
N GLU A 40 -54.07 -30.92 -25.25
CA GLU A 40 -53.86 -32.37 -25.44
C GLU A 40 -53.39 -33.07 -26.74
N GLY A 41 -52.50 -34.06 -26.55
CA GLY A 41 -52.16 -35.12 -27.50
C GLY A 41 -50.97 -35.99 -27.07
N GLU A 42 -51.21 -37.03 -26.26
CA GLU A 42 -50.27 -38.09 -25.87
C GLU A 42 -50.08 -39.20 -26.94
N GLN A 43 -49.08 -40.08 -26.67
CA GLN A 43 -48.75 -41.40 -27.25
C GLN A 43 -47.61 -41.37 -28.29
N GLN A 44 -46.61 -42.27 -28.31
CA GLN A 44 -46.53 -43.64 -27.80
C GLN A 44 -45.06 -44.11 -27.64
N MET A 45 -44.89 -45.14 -26.81
CA MET A 45 -43.68 -45.86 -26.44
C MET A 45 -43.09 -46.69 -27.59
N ASP A 46 -41.78 -46.94 -27.56
CA ASP A 46 -41.20 -48.22 -27.96
C ASP A 46 -40.04 -48.59 -27.03
N ALA A 47 -40.14 -49.80 -26.48
CA ALA A 47 -39.15 -50.46 -25.64
C ALA A 47 -38.29 -51.38 -26.51
N ASN A 48 -36.99 -51.48 -26.21
CA ASN A 48 -36.30 -52.73 -26.46
C ASN A 48 -35.25 -53.00 -25.37
N ASP A 49 -35.35 -54.23 -24.86
CA ASP A 49 -34.63 -54.83 -23.75
C ASP A 49 -33.38 -55.56 -24.27
N GLY A 50 -32.37 -55.74 -23.41
CA GLY A 50 -31.08 -56.32 -23.78
C GLY A 50 -30.11 -56.37 -22.60
N ASN A 51 -30.36 -57.32 -21.71
CA ASN A 51 -29.63 -57.68 -20.50
C ASN A 51 -28.35 -58.49 -20.82
N GLU A 52 -27.25 -58.30 -20.06
CA GLU A 52 -26.37 -59.37 -19.53
C GLU A 52 -25.24 -58.80 -18.63
N GLU A 53 -25.38 -59.04 -17.31
CA GLU A 53 -24.42 -59.56 -16.30
C GLU A 53 -22.88 -59.42 -16.50
N LEU A 54 -21.97 -59.30 -15.53
CA LEU A 54 -21.88 -59.32 -14.05
C LEU A 54 -20.40 -58.99 -13.72
N ALA A 55 -20.10 -58.22 -12.66
CA ALA A 55 -18.94 -58.46 -11.77
C ALA A 55 -18.91 -57.46 -10.60
N GLU A 56 -19.14 -57.97 -9.40
CA GLU A 56 -18.94 -57.31 -8.11
C GLU A 56 -17.44 -57.20 -7.75
N ASN A 57 -17.00 -56.09 -7.14
CA ASN A 57 -16.40 -56.10 -5.79
C ASN A 57 -15.94 -54.71 -5.28
N ARG A 58 -16.70 -54.22 -4.28
CA ARG A 58 -16.32 -53.66 -2.96
C ARG A 58 -14.98 -52.91 -2.74
N ASN A 59 -15.13 -51.72 -2.14
CA ASN A 59 -14.41 -51.10 -1.00
C ASN A 59 -12.90 -50.80 -1.16
N GLU A 60 -12.28 -49.70 -0.73
CA GLU A 60 -12.54 -48.58 0.21
C GLU A 60 -11.41 -47.52 -0.04
N PRO A 61 -11.43 -46.32 0.59
CA PRO A 61 -10.74 -45.11 0.12
C PRO A 61 -9.28 -44.97 0.57
N PHE A 62 -8.51 -44.24 -0.23
CA PHE A 62 -7.10 -43.90 -0.02
C PHE A 62 -6.95 -42.86 1.11
N ALA A 63 -6.27 -43.26 2.19
CA ALA A 63 -5.87 -42.40 3.30
C ALA A 63 -4.43 -41.90 3.13
N GLU A 64 -4.23 -40.60 3.32
CA GLU A 64 -2.92 -39.92 3.39
C GLU A 64 -2.07 -40.42 4.57
N LEU A 65 -0.83 -40.82 4.28
CA LEU A 65 0.18 -41.16 5.28
C LEU A 65 0.94 -39.90 5.75
N ASN A 66 0.67 -39.48 6.98
CA ASN A 66 1.56 -38.62 7.76
C ASN A 66 2.65 -39.45 8.46
N LEU A 67 3.91 -39.28 8.05
CA LEU A 67 5.06 -39.87 8.73
C LEU A 67 5.43 -39.08 9.99
N VAL A 68 5.18 -39.68 11.15
CA VAL A 68 5.70 -39.23 12.46
C VAL A 68 7.10 -39.84 12.66
N ASN A 69 8.13 -38.99 12.68
CA ASN A 69 9.50 -39.38 12.98
C ASN A 69 9.67 -39.74 14.46
N ARG A 70 9.90 -41.04 14.73
CA ARG A 70 10.31 -41.58 16.05
C ARG A 70 11.77 -41.24 16.33
N LYS A 71 12.04 -40.53 17.43
CA LYS A 71 13.37 -40.37 18.03
C LYS A 71 13.88 -41.74 18.51
N ARG A 72 14.98 -42.23 17.95
CA ARG A 72 15.80 -43.31 18.51
C ARG A 72 17.04 -42.71 19.18
N LEU A 73 17.15 -42.91 20.48
CA LEU A 73 18.38 -42.71 21.26
C LEU A 73 19.38 -43.82 20.89
N SER A 74 20.58 -43.45 20.46
CA SER A 74 21.74 -44.34 20.50
C SER A 74 22.98 -43.57 20.96
N LYS A 75 23.73 -44.19 21.87
CA LYS A 75 24.99 -43.72 22.47
C LYS A 75 26.19 -44.29 21.69
N LYS A 76 27.34 -43.58 21.82
CA LYS A 76 28.74 -43.85 21.36
C LYS A 76 29.09 -43.11 20.07
N SER A 77 30.27 -42.51 19.87
CA SER A 77 31.56 -42.50 20.59
C SER A 77 32.43 -41.34 20.07
N LYS A 78 33.41 -40.90 20.86
CA LYS A 78 34.42 -39.88 20.53
C LYS A 78 35.23 -40.24 19.27
N GLY A 79 35.36 -39.28 18.36
CA GLY A 79 36.36 -39.25 17.29
C GLY A 79 36.62 -37.80 16.87
N LYS A 80 37.87 -37.35 17.00
CA LYS A 80 38.34 -36.03 16.56
C LYS A 80 38.60 -36.07 15.04
N SER A 81 38.00 -35.18 14.28
CA SER A 81 38.56 -34.68 13.02
C SER A 81 38.08 -33.26 12.76
N SER A 82 39.02 -32.43 12.33
CA SER A 82 38.89 -31.01 12.05
C SER A 82 38.36 -30.79 10.64
N GLU A 83 37.23 -30.10 10.48
CA GLU A 83 36.80 -29.57 9.19
C GLU A 83 36.15 -28.19 9.34
N LYS A 84 36.50 -27.30 8.41
CA LYS A 84 36.24 -25.86 8.40
C LYS A 84 34.74 -25.59 8.32
N SER A 85 34.21 -24.83 9.28
CA SER A 85 32.82 -24.37 9.27
C SER A 85 32.64 -23.22 8.28
N GLU A 86 31.97 -23.52 7.16
CA GLU A 86 31.22 -22.54 6.40
C GLU A 86 30.21 -21.86 7.34
N LYS A 87 30.24 -20.52 7.38
CA LYS A 87 29.32 -19.73 8.18
C LYS A 87 27.90 -19.87 7.61
N GLN A 88 27.12 -20.75 8.23
CA GLN A 88 25.66 -20.70 8.13
C GLN A 88 25.20 -19.30 8.55
N SER A 89 24.57 -18.58 7.62
CA SER A 89 24.02 -17.27 7.84
C SER A 89 22.94 -17.35 8.91
N SER A 90 23.21 -16.78 10.08
CA SER A 90 22.22 -16.55 11.12
C SER A 90 21.04 -15.73 10.57
N PRO A 91 19.80 -15.96 11.04
CA PRO A 91 18.66 -15.11 10.69
C PRO A 91 18.97 -13.64 11.02
N PRO A 92 18.37 -12.67 10.31
CA PRO A 92 18.64 -11.25 10.52
C PRO A 92 18.37 -10.90 11.99
N GLN A 93 19.42 -10.46 12.69
CA GLN A 93 19.31 -10.02 14.08
C GLN A 93 18.38 -8.82 14.14
N GLN A 94 17.22 -9.00 14.77
CA GLN A 94 16.29 -7.92 15.05
C GLN A 94 17.02 -6.86 15.87
N VAL A 95 17.03 -5.62 15.35
CA VAL A 95 17.77 -4.52 15.96
C VAL A 95 17.12 -4.22 17.31
N PHE A 96 17.89 -4.29 18.39
CA PHE A 96 17.40 -3.88 19.70
C PHE A 96 17.27 -2.35 19.73
N ILE A 97 16.05 -1.85 19.88
CA ILE A 97 15.72 -0.42 19.90
C ILE A 97 15.15 -0.10 21.28
N ASN A 98 15.77 0.84 21.98
CA ASN A 98 15.23 1.40 23.22
C ASN A 98 14.92 2.90 23.11
N PHE A 99 15.05 3.44 21.91
CA PHE A 99 14.57 4.76 21.55
C PHE A 99 13.04 4.75 21.48
N ASP A 100 12.41 5.82 21.97
CA ASP A 100 10.95 5.98 21.87
C ASP A 100 10.56 6.34 20.43
N GLN A 101 10.05 5.34 19.72
CA GLN A 101 9.62 5.45 18.32
C GLN A 101 8.39 6.35 18.11
N SER A 102 7.74 6.85 19.18
CA SER A 102 6.66 7.85 19.04
C SER A 102 7.18 9.27 18.86
N LEU A 103 8.44 9.55 19.25
CA LEU A 103 9.00 10.90 19.20
C LEU A 103 9.13 11.46 17.79
N PRO A 104 9.59 10.74 16.75
CA PRO A 104 9.78 11.33 15.44
C PRO A 104 8.48 11.85 14.81
N SER A 105 7.36 11.14 15.01
CA SER A 105 6.03 11.56 14.53
C SER A 105 5.49 12.81 15.24
N THR A 106 6.02 13.18 16.41
CA THR A 106 5.61 14.43 17.08
C THR A 106 6.18 15.68 16.42
N HIS A 107 7.25 15.55 15.61
CA HIS A 107 7.99 16.68 15.04
C HIS A 107 8.38 17.75 16.09
N SER A 108 8.85 17.34 17.27
CA SER A 108 9.21 18.24 18.37
C SER A 108 10.32 19.25 18.03
N TYR A 109 11.12 18.99 17.00
CA TYR A 109 12.11 19.94 16.45
C TYR A 109 11.47 21.19 15.82
N LEU A 110 10.15 21.17 15.56
CA LEU A 110 9.37 22.35 15.15
C LEU A 110 8.85 23.17 16.33
N GLY A 111 9.20 22.83 17.58
CA GLY A 111 8.62 23.45 18.76
C GLY A 111 7.41 22.71 19.30
N ASN A 112 7.10 22.99 20.57
CA ASN A 112 5.98 22.39 21.31
C ASN A 112 4.79 23.37 21.46
N ASP A 113 4.87 24.51 20.77
CA ASP A 113 4.00 25.67 20.90
C ASP A 113 3.04 25.84 19.70
N LEU A 114 2.94 24.83 18.83
CA LEU A 114 1.98 24.82 17.75
C LEU A 114 0.55 24.70 18.29
N GLU A 115 -0.34 25.47 17.69
CA GLU A 115 -1.75 25.53 18.05
C GLU A 115 -2.53 24.56 17.17
N ASP A 116 -3.44 23.80 17.79
CA ASP A 116 -4.27 22.83 17.08
C ASP A 116 -5.35 23.55 16.26
N VAL A 117 -5.39 23.26 14.97
CA VAL A 117 -6.42 23.75 14.06
C VAL A 117 -7.53 22.71 14.00
N ARG A 118 -8.72 23.10 14.47
CA ARG A 118 -9.91 22.24 14.46
C ARG A 118 -10.66 22.39 13.14
N GLY A 119 -11.33 21.31 12.75
CA GLY A 119 -12.19 21.26 11.57
C GLY A 119 -11.69 20.23 10.58
N ARG A 120 -12.39 19.10 10.49
CA ARG A 120 -12.12 18.05 9.52
C ARG A 120 -13.13 18.14 8.39
N ILE A 121 -12.64 18.17 7.16
CA ILE A 121 -13.49 18.19 5.98
C ILE A 121 -13.10 17.03 5.08
N ILE A 122 -14.13 16.29 4.67
CA ILE A 122 -14.05 15.24 3.68
C ILE A 122 -14.99 15.67 2.56
N PHE A 123 -14.45 15.81 1.36
CA PHE A 123 -15.22 16.17 0.18
C PHE A 123 -15.91 14.94 -0.39
N ASP A 124 -17.05 15.15 -1.05
CA ASP A 124 -17.77 14.07 -1.70
C ASP A 124 -16.95 13.46 -2.84
N GLU A 125 -17.07 12.15 -3.03
CA GLU A 125 -16.40 11.45 -4.11
C GLU A 125 -16.86 11.95 -5.48
N ASN A 126 -15.95 12.03 -6.45
CA ASN A 126 -16.19 12.57 -7.79
C ASN A 126 -16.57 14.06 -7.85
N SER A 127 -16.70 14.75 -6.71
CA SER A 127 -16.95 16.19 -6.68
C SER A 127 -15.79 16.96 -7.31
N ILE A 128 -16.13 18.11 -7.90
CA ILE A 128 -15.16 19.02 -8.48
C ILE A 128 -15.07 20.26 -7.60
N ILE A 129 -13.88 20.50 -7.04
CA ILE A 129 -13.64 21.58 -6.10
C ILE A 129 -12.44 22.43 -6.54
N THR A 130 -12.39 23.66 -6.06
CA THR A 130 -11.27 24.57 -6.32
C THR A 130 -10.41 24.67 -5.07
N LEU A 131 -9.11 24.38 -5.18
CA LEU A 131 -8.16 24.33 -4.06
C LEU A 131 -6.92 25.17 -4.36
N PRO A 132 -6.34 25.87 -3.36
CA PRO A 132 -4.96 26.32 -3.47
C PRO A 132 -4.01 25.12 -3.48
N LEU A 133 -3.00 25.15 -4.35
CA LEU A 133 -2.00 24.10 -4.51
C LEU A 133 -0.64 24.54 -3.98
N MET A 134 0.02 23.63 -3.27
CA MET A 134 1.43 23.72 -2.91
C MET A 134 2.22 22.68 -3.71
N VAL A 135 3.23 23.16 -4.44
CA VAL A 135 4.15 22.30 -5.19
C VAL A 135 5.30 21.91 -4.28
N LEU A 136 5.46 20.61 -4.00
CA LEU A 136 6.55 20.09 -3.19
C LEU A 136 7.46 19.21 -4.05
N PRO A 137 8.68 19.66 -4.39
CA PRO A 137 9.62 18.86 -5.16
C PRO A 137 9.98 17.59 -4.42
N ASN A 138 9.98 16.47 -5.14
CA ASN A 138 10.38 15.15 -4.62
C ASN A 138 9.48 14.57 -3.52
N VAL A 139 8.31 15.14 -3.27
CA VAL A 139 7.35 14.63 -2.29
C VAL A 139 6.05 14.29 -2.99
N VAL A 140 5.61 13.05 -2.85
CA VAL A 140 4.26 12.62 -3.26
C VAL A 140 3.51 12.27 -1.99
N LEU A 141 2.64 13.21 -1.56
CA LEU A 141 1.84 13.06 -0.35
C LEU A 141 0.81 11.94 -0.54
N VAL A 142 0.77 11.02 0.42
CA VAL A 142 -0.18 9.88 0.44
C VAL A 142 -1.26 10.15 1.49
N PRO A 143 -2.53 9.72 1.29
CA PRO A 143 -3.53 9.71 2.35
C PRO A 143 -3.00 9.09 3.66
N GLY A 144 -3.24 9.74 4.79
CA GLY A 144 -2.75 9.36 6.11
C GLY A 144 -1.34 9.89 6.47
N GLN A 145 -0.49 10.19 5.48
CA GLN A 145 0.87 10.72 5.72
C GLN A 145 0.82 12.10 6.34
N VAL A 146 1.60 12.32 7.40
CA VAL A 146 1.85 13.65 7.97
C VAL A 146 2.99 14.32 7.20
N ILE A 147 2.81 15.60 6.88
CA ILE A 147 3.83 16.43 6.26
C ILE A 147 4.10 17.68 7.10
N PRO A 148 5.30 17.80 7.70
CA PRO A 148 5.73 19.02 8.37
C PRO A 148 6.22 20.04 7.34
N LEU A 149 5.90 21.31 7.54
CA LEU A 149 6.30 22.42 6.68
C LEU A 149 6.82 23.58 7.51
N GLN A 150 7.86 24.24 7.03
CA GLN A 150 8.39 25.48 7.56
C GLN A 150 8.52 26.48 6.42
N LEU A 151 7.65 27.48 6.41
CA LEU A 151 7.43 28.36 5.27
C LEU A 151 8.04 29.74 5.55
N TYR A 152 8.87 30.18 4.61
CA TYR A 152 9.53 31.49 4.61
C TYR A 152 9.02 32.39 3.49
N MET A 153 8.59 31.79 2.37
CA MET A 153 8.10 32.54 1.23
C MET A 153 6.75 33.17 1.56
N GLN A 154 6.69 34.51 1.55
CA GLN A 154 5.53 35.28 2.02
C GLN A 154 4.22 34.91 1.32
N ARG A 155 4.30 34.55 0.04
CA ARG A 155 3.16 34.02 -0.71
C ARG A 155 2.59 32.73 -0.08
N LEU A 156 3.45 31.74 0.22
CA LEU A 156 3.00 30.49 0.84
C LEU A 156 2.52 30.70 2.26
N VAL A 157 3.17 31.59 3.03
CA VAL A 157 2.73 32.02 4.37
C VAL A 157 1.32 32.61 4.31
N ALA A 158 1.07 33.53 3.37
CA ALA A 158 -0.24 34.15 3.19
C ALA A 158 -1.29 33.12 2.75
N MET A 159 -0.95 32.21 1.82
CA MET A 159 -1.84 31.14 1.37
C MET A 159 -2.25 30.24 2.54
N VAL A 160 -1.28 29.74 3.31
CA VAL A 160 -1.53 28.87 4.46
C VAL A 160 -2.31 29.60 5.54
N ARG A 161 -2.02 30.86 5.82
CA ARG A 161 -2.82 31.68 6.76
C ARG A 161 -4.28 31.77 6.31
N ARG A 162 -4.54 32.08 5.03
CA ARG A 162 -5.93 32.14 4.51
C ARG A 162 -6.65 30.79 4.62
N VAL A 163 -5.96 29.69 4.32
CA VAL A 163 -6.53 28.34 4.47
C VAL A 163 -6.82 28.04 5.94
N ALA A 164 -5.87 28.33 6.83
CA ALA A 164 -5.98 28.11 8.26
C ALA A 164 -7.01 29.00 8.94
N ASP A 165 -7.28 30.20 8.43
CA ASP A 165 -8.29 31.14 8.96
C ASP A 165 -9.69 30.87 8.39
N SER A 166 -9.81 30.22 7.23
CA SER A 166 -11.10 30.00 6.56
C SER A 166 -12.08 29.22 7.44
N GLU A 167 -13.30 29.71 7.62
CA GLU A 167 -14.30 29.03 8.46
C GLU A 167 -14.74 27.69 7.89
N SER A 168 -14.63 27.54 6.57
CA SER A 168 -15.20 26.42 5.82
C SER A 168 -14.20 25.44 5.24
N ASN A 169 -12.87 25.70 5.19
CA ASN A 169 -11.92 24.73 4.60
C ASN A 169 -10.44 24.90 5.00
N LYS A 170 -9.96 24.09 5.94
CA LYS A 170 -8.55 24.05 6.38
C LYS A 170 -7.63 23.20 5.49
N THR A 171 -8.00 23.01 4.22
CA THR A 171 -7.35 22.06 3.30
C THR A 171 -6.76 22.76 2.08
N PHE A 172 -5.53 22.39 1.73
CA PHE A 172 -4.89 22.75 0.47
C PHE A 172 -4.51 21.49 -0.31
N GLY A 173 -4.22 21.59 -1.60
CA GLY A 173 -3.75 20.46 -2.41
C GLY A 173 -2.22 20.41 -2.45
N VAL A 174 -1.66 19.21 -2.38
CA VAL A 174 -0.21 18.98 -2.61
C VAL A 174 -0.03 18.25 -3.93
N ILE A 175 0.82 18.79 -4.79
CA ILE A 175 1.24 18.17 -6.04
C ILE A 175 2.77 18.09 -6.11
N ASN A 176 3.26 17.05 -6.77
CA ASN A 176 4.67 16.88 -7.05
C ASN A 176 5.03 17.56 -8.38
N VAL A 177 6.29 17.94 -8.52
CA VAL A 177 6.89 18.37 -9.79
C VAL A 177 7.95 17.35 -10.20
N SER A 178 7.82 16.85 -11.43
CA SER A 178 8.85 16.04 -12.07
C SER A 178 9.77 16.93 -12.90
N ARG A 179 11.04 16.56 -12.98
CA ARG A 179 11.99 17.14 -13.94
C ARG A 179 11.98 16.25 -15.17
N GLY A 180 11.26 16.67 -16.20
CA GLY A 180 11.37 16.08 -17.53
C GLY A 180 12.48 16.76 -18.31
N TYR A 181 13.20 15.99 -19.12
CA TYR A 181 13.97 16.57 -20.21
C TYR A 181 13.06 16.54 -21.44
N ASP A 182 12.74 17.72 -21.97
CA ASP A 182 12.04 17.81 -23.22
C ASP A 182 13.07 17.69 -24.34
N GLU A 183 13.03 16.55 -25.06
CA GLU A 183 13.92 16.30 -26.19
C GLU A 183 13.63 17.25 -27.37
N GLU A 184 12.40 17.77 -27.49
CA GLU A 184 12.01 18.65 -28.59
C GLU A 184 12.46 20.10 -28.36
N GLU A 185 12.37 20.59 -27.12
CA GLU A 185 12.76 21.98 -26.77
C GLU A 185 14.20 22.12 -26.23
N GLU A 186 14.96 21.01 -26.09
CA GLU A 186 16.28 20.94 -25.42
C GLU A 186 16.31 21.64 -24.04
N ARG A 187 15.16 21.68 -23.35
CA ARG A 187 15.00 22.39 -22.06
C ARG A 187 14.50 21.44 -20.98
N GLN A 188 14.96 21.70 -19.76
CA GLN A 188 14.37 21.07 -18.58
C GLN A 188 12.99 21.68 -18.35
N GLN A 189 11.95 20.94 -18.70
CA GLN A 189 10.58 21.35 -18.41
C GLN A 189 10.16 20.75 -17.06
N GLN A 190 9.67 21.62 -16.18
CA GLN A 190 9.06 21.20 -14.93
C GLN A 190 7.64 20.76 -15.22
N GLN A 191 7.40 19.45 -15.15
CA GLN A 191 6.06 18.89 -15.38
C GLN A 191 5.37 18.70 -14.02
N LEU A 192 4.26 19.41 -13.83
CA LEU A 192 3.42 19.25 -12.66
C LEU A 192 2.62 17.94 -12.76
N SER A 193 2.55 17.19 -11.67
CA SER A 193 1.75 15.96 -11.61
C SER A 193 0.26 16.27 -11.75
N ALA A 194 -0.43 15.51 -12.61
CA ALA A 194 -1.89 15.56 -12.73
C ALA A 194 -2.61 14.93 -11.51
N LEU A 195 -1.90 14.17 -10.68
CA LEU A 195 -2.41 13.56 -9.45
C LEU A 195 -1.80 14.22 -8.22
N GLY A 196 -2.62 14.41 -7.19
CA GLY A 196 -2.21 14.97 -5.91
C GLY A 196 -3.02 14.44 -4.74
N CYS A 197 -2.72 14.96 -3.55
CA CYS A 197 -3.44 14.62 -2.33
C CYS A 197 -3.80 15.90 -1.56
N THR A 198 -5.02 15.96 -1.04
CA THR A 198 -5.46 17.04 -0.16
C THR A 198 -4.71 16.94 1.17
N ALA A 199 -4.29 18.08 1.71
CA ALA A 199 -3.54 18.20 2.95
C ALA A 199 -4.33 19.07 3.93
N GLU A 200 -4.84 18.46 4.99
CA GLU A 200 -5.57 19.14 6.06
C GLU A 200 -4.58 19.68 7.09
N ILE A 201 -4.63 20.97 7.37
CA ILE A 201 -3.85 21.61 8.43
C ILE A 201 -4.50 21.23 9.77
N PHE A 202 -3.76 20.54 10.63
CA PHE A 202 -4.23 20.18 11.97
C PHE A 202 -3.44 20.87 13.09
N SER A 203 -2.27 21.43 12.79
CA SER A 203 -1.46 22.13 13.78
C SER A 203 -0.59 23.20 13.10
N MET A 204 -0.56 24.41 13.65
CA MET A 204 0.14 25.55 13.04
C MET A 204 0.69 26.52 14.10
N LYS A 205 1.81 27.16 13.81
CA LYS A 205 2.30 28.33 14.53
C LYS A 205 2.75 29.40 13.55
N GLN A 206 2.33 30.64 13.81
CA GLN A 206 2.85 31.81 13.13
C GLN A 206 3.86 32.52 14.01
N GLU A 207 4.98 32.89 13.42
CA GLU A 207 6.00 33.73 14.06
C GLU A 207 6.26 34.94 13.18
N MET A 208 6.60 36.04 13.84
CA MET A 208 7.08 37.26 13.19
C MET A 208 8.41 37.58 13.84
N ASP A 209 9.48 37.58 13.05
CA ASP A 209 10.77 37.99 13.56
C ASP A 209 10.77 39.51 13.75
N GLU A 210 10.93 39.95 15.00
CA GLU A 210 10.88 41.37 15.39
C GLU A 210 11.97 42.20 14.72
N LEU A 211 13.11 41.58 14.39
CA LEU A 211 14.27 42.26 13.79
C LEU A 211 14.13 42.38 12.27
N SER A 212 13.75 41.30 11.59
CA SER A 212 13.64 41.30 10.12
C SER A 212 12.24 41.66 9.61
N GLY A 213 11.22 41.64 10.46
CA GLY A 213 9.82 41.80 10.08
C GLY A 213 9.28 40.64 9.24
N ILE A 214 10.05 39.57 9.03
CA ILE A 214 9.67 38.44 8.18
C ILE A 214 8.72 37.54 8.96
N SER A 215 7.53 37.30 8.41
CA SER A 215 6.60 36.31 8.94
C SER A 215 6.98 34.92 8.45
N THR A 216 7.09 33.97 9.38
CA THR A 216 7.29 32.55 9.11
C THR A 216 6.12 31.75 9.66
N VAL A 217 5.86 30.59 9.07
CA VAL A 217 4.82 29.69 9.54
C VAL A 217 5.36 28.27 9.61
N ARG A 218 5.15 27.62 10.75
CA ARG A 218 5.38 26.19 10.95
C ARG A 218 4.03 25.47 10.93
N VAL A 219 3.88 24.47 10.08
CA VAL A 219 2.61 23.73 9.90
C VAL A 219 2.86 22.24 9.94
N LYS A 220 1.91 21.50 10.52
CA LYS A 220 1.75 20.05 10.32
C LYS A 220 0.43 19.84 9.59
N ALA A 221 0.51 19.23 8.42
CA ALA A 221 -0.65 18.86 7.64
C ALA A 221 -0.71 17.34 7.45
N ARG A 222 -1.89 16.79 7.23
CA ARG A 222 -2.10 15.35 6.97
C ARG A 222 -2.78 15.14 5.63
N GLY A 223 -2.25 14.23 4.83
CA GLY A 223 -2.87 13.78 3.59
C GLY A 223 -4.24 13.15 3.84
N ARG A 224 -5.28 13.51 3.07
CA ARG A 224 -6.65 13.00 3.26
C ARG A 224 -7.19 12.28 2.04
N GLN A 225 -7.46 13.00 0.96
CA GLN A 225 -8.13 12.46 -0.23
C GLN A 225 -7.26 12.64 -1.45
N ARG A 226 -7.33 11.69 -2.37
CA ARG A 226 -6.67 11.77 -3.67
C ARG A 226 -7.49 12.67 -4.59
N PHE A 227 -6.81 13.41 -5.45
CA PHE A 227 -7.49 14.20 -6.48
C PHE A 227 -6.74 14.15 -7.80
N LYS A 228 -7.48 14.38 -8.88
CA LYS A 228 -6.94 14.64 -10.21
C LYS A 228 -7.13 16.11 -10.56
N VAL A 229 -6.07 16.76 -11.02
CA VAL A 229 -6.11 18.13 -11.50
C VAL A 229 -6.79 18.17 -12.87
N LEU A 230 -7.79 19.04 -13.03
CA LEU A 230 -8.49 19.27 -14.29
C LEU A 230 -7.97 20.54 -14.96
N GLU A 231 -7.82 21.61 -14.19
CA GLU A 231 -7.39 22.91 -14.67
C GLU A 231 -6.56 23.60 -13.58
N MET A 232 -5.48 24.27 -13.98
CA MET A 232 -4.63 25.06 -13.08
C MET A 232 -4.61 26.51 -13.53
N LYS A 233 -4.71 27.42 -12.58
CA LYS A 233 -4.59 28.86 -12.78
C LYS A 233 -3.67 29.48 -11.74
N THR A 234 -2.97 30.52 -12.13
CA THR A 234 -2.16 31.35 -11.23
C THR A 234 -2.94 32.62 -10.93
N GLU A 235 -3.25 32.85 -9.65
CA GLU A 235 -3.93 34.06 -9.22
C GLU A 235 -2.98 35.27 -9.20
N ILE A 236 -3.55 36.48 -9.11
CA ILE A 236 -2.78 37.74 -9.09
C ILE A 236 -1.84 37.81 -7.87
N THR A 237 -2.20 37.16 -6.76
CA THR A 237 -1.34 36.98 -5.58
C THR A 237 -0.13 36.09 -5.85
N GLY A 238 -0.06 35.51 -7.05
CA GLY A 238 0.86 34.49 -7.48
C GLY A 238 0.35 33.09 -7.18
N ASP A 239 -0.64 32.89 -6.32
CA ASP A 239 -1.05 31.57 -5.82
C ASP A 239 -1.50 30.61 -6.91
N LEU A 240 -1.06 29.36 -6.80
CA LEU A 240 -1.46 28.32 -7.75
C LEU A 240 -2.78 27.76 -7.21
N VAL A 241 -3.82 27.84 -8.01
CA VAL A 241 -5.16 27.36 -7.66
C VAL A 241 -5.60 26.40 -8.77
N ALA A 242 -6.21 25.30 -8.39
CA ALA A 242 -6.65 24.30 -9.36
C ALA A 242 -8.08 23.85 -9.12
N LYS A 243 -8.78 23.62 -10.22
CA LYS A 243 -10.02 22.85 -10.25
C LYS A 243 -9.64 21.38 -10.27
N VAL A 244 -10.01 20.64 -9.23
CA VAL A 244 -9.63 19.24 -9.05
C VAL A 244 -10.88 18.37 -8.89
N LYS A 245 -10.80 17.14 -9.39
CA LYS A 245 -11.79 16.09 -9.15
C LYS A 245 -11.32 15.20 -8.00
N ILE A 246 -12.12 15.08 -6.95
CA ILE A 246 -11.87 14.14 -5.85
C ILE A 246 -12.05 12.71 -6.35
N LEU A 247 -11.05 11.86 -6.13
CA LEU A 247 -11.07 10.47 -6.57
C LEU A 247 -11.74 9.58 -5.52
N PRO A 248 -12.61 8.63 -5.94
CA PRO A 248 -13.31 7.73 -5.03
C PRO A 248 -12.37 6.67 -4.45
N GLU A 249 -12.72 6.11 -3.30
CA GLU A 249 -12.03 4.93 -2.75
C GLU A 249 -12.92 3.69 -2.88
N VAL A 250 -12.68 2.91 -3.94
CA VAL A 250 -13.55 1.80 -4.34
C VAL A 250 -13.24 0.55 -3.53
N SER A 251 -14.12 0.22 -2.60
CA SER A 251 -14.13 -1.08 -1.90
C SER A 251 -15.07 -2.05 -2.62
N LEU A 252 -14.50 -3.12 -3.20
CA LEU A 252 -15.25 -4.14 -3.92
C LEU A 252 -15.71 -5.25 -2.97
N CYS A 253 -16.90 -5.80 -3.22
CA CYS A 253 -17.31 -7.04 -2.58
C CYS A 253 -16.41 -8.21 -3.01
N HIS A 254 -16.50 -9.34 -2.30
CA HIS A 254 -15.73 -10.52 -2.66
C HIS A 254 -16.07 -10.98 -4.09
N ALA A 255 -15.05 -11.28 -4.91
CA ALA A 255 -15.22 -11.61 -6.32
C ALA A 255 -16.18 -12.78 -6.61
N LEU A 256 -16.35 -13.69 -5.65
CA LEU A 256 -17.27 -14.84 -5.76
C LEU A 256 -18.62 -14.64 -5.08
N GLU A 257 -18.96 -13.42 -4.63
CA GLU A 257 -20.23 -13.13 -3.95
C GLU A 257 -21.43 -13.52 -4.83
N SER A 258 -21.41 -13.15 -6.11
CA SER A 258 -22.48 -13.45 -7.06
C SER A 258 -22.52 -14.91 -7.51
N ALA A 259 -21.39 -15.61 -7.48
CA ALA A 259 -21.30 -17.04 -7.82
C ALA A 259 -21.68 -17.95 -6.63
N ARG A 260 -21.94 -17.37 -5.45
CA ARG A 260 -22.22 -18.12 -4.23
C ARG A 260 -23.66 -18.60 -4.19
N LEU A 261 -23.83 -19.91 -4.11
CA LEU A 261 -25.14 -20.53 -3.91
C LEU A 261 -25.76 -20.08 -2.57
N PRO A 262 -27.05 -19.71 -2.52
CA PRO A 262 -27.72 -19.29 -1.29
C PRO A 262 -27.63 -20.33 -0.15
N SER A 263 -27.66 -21.62 -0.48
CA SER A 263 -27.49 -22.73 0.48
C SER A 263 -26.14 -22.71 1.20
N HIS A 264 -25.09 -22.21 0.55
CA HIS A 264 -23.73 -22.18 1.09
C HIS A 264 -23.45 -20.95 1.97
N ARG A 265 -24.29 -19.91 1.94
CA ARG A 265 -24.07 -18.68 2.73
C ARG A 265 -23.97 -18.96 4.23
N LYS A 266 -24.81 -19.87 4.73
CA LYS A 266 -24.84 -20.28 6.16
C LYS A 266 -23.57 -21.01 6.61
N LEU A 267 -22.80 -21.57 5.67
CA LEU A 267 -21.58 -22.33 5.93
C LEU A 267 -20.31 -21.48 5.90
N MET A 268 -20.42 -20.18 5.58
CA MET A 268 -19.29 -19.25 5.45
C MET A 268 -19.16 -18.25 6.61
N VAL A 269 -20.07 -18.27 7.58
CA VAL A 269 -19.99 -17.41 8.76
C VAL A 269 -18.88 -17.96 9.67
N PRO A 270 -17.85 -17.16 10.04
CA PRO A 270 -16.88 -17.60 11.03
C PRO A 270 -17.61 -17.91 12.34
N PRO A 271 -17.23 -18.98 13.06
CA PRO A 271 -17.83 -19.25 14.37
C PRO A 271 -17.60 -18.05 15.29
N PRO A 272 -18.57 -17.69 16.17
CA PRO A 272 -18.37 -16.62 17.14
C PRO A 272 -17.13 -16.89 18.01
N ASP A 273 -16.34 -15.85 18.30
CA ASP A 273 -15.10 -15.95 19.10
C ASP A 273 -15.34 -16.52 20.52
N ASP A 274 -16.58 -16.42 21.04
CA ASP A 274 -16.97 -16.81 22.40
C ASP A 274 -17.60 -18.21 22.53
N CYS A 275 -17.32 -19.14 21.62
CA CYS A 275 -17.87 -20.50 21.73
C CYS A 275 -16.93 -21.49 22.44
N GLU A 276 -16.85 -21.43 23.79
CA GLU A 276 -16.37 -22.57 24.60
C GLU A 276 -17.22 -23.85 24.36
N GLU A 277 -18.47 -23.70 23.89
CA GLU A 277 -19.40 -24.80 23.57
C GLU A 277 -18.98 -25.71 22.40
N LEU A 278 -17.95 -25.36 21.63
CA LEU A 278 -17.53 -26.13 20.45
C LEU A 278 -16.45 -27.19 20.74
N LEU A 279 -16.04 -27.34 22.01
CA LEU A 279 -15.07 -28.33 22.47
C LEU A 279 -15.82 -29.48 23.18
N LYS A 280 -16.30 -30.45 22.39
CA LYS A 280 -17.08 -31.56 22.96
C LYS A 280 -16.14 -32.62 23.52
N THR A 281 -16.19 -32.80 24.84
CA THR A 281 -15.37 -33.77 25.55
C THR A 281 -16.23 -34.90 26.08
N ALA A 282 -16.01 -36.12 25.61
CA ALA A 282 -16.62 -37.32 26.15
C ALA A 282 -15.84 -37.74 27.42
N VAL A 283 -16.57 -38.02 28.49
CA VAL A 283 -16.01 -38.55 29.76
C VAL A 283 -16.67 -39.87 30.13
N ASP A 284 -15.96 -40.72 30.88
CA ASP A 284 -16.53 -41.93 31.48
C ASP A 284 -17.40 -41.60 32.71
N SER A 285 -18.02 -42.63 33.30
CA SER A 285 -18.86 -42.48 34.51
C SER A 285 -18.08 -42.03 35.76
N GLN A 286 -16.75 -42.02 35.71
CA GLN A 286 -15.85 -41.57 36.78
C GLN A 286 -15.27 -40.18 36.49
N GLY A 287 -15.65 -39.56 35.37
CA GLY A 287 -15.19 -38.23 34.96
C GLY A 287 -13.87 -38.21 34.18
N HIS A 288 -13.30 -39.35 33.78
CA HIS A 288 -12.10 -39.37 32.94
C HIS A 288 -12.43 -39.07 31.49
N ILE A 289 -11.66 -38.18 30.88
CA ILE A 289 -11.81 -37.80 29.47
C ILE A 289 -11.43 -38.97 28.56
N LEU A 290 -12.41 -39.47 27.79
CA LEU A 290 -12.26 -40.52 26.79
C LEU A 290 -11.84 -39.96 25.44
N SER A 291 -12.46 -38.86 25.00
CA SER A 291 -12.11 -38.17 23.76
C SER A 291 -12.55 -36.72 23.80
N SER A 292 -11.85 -35.84 23.08
CA SER A 292 -12.23 -34.45 22.91
C SER A 292 -12.21 -34.09 21.44
N VAL A 293 -13.32 -33.56 20.92
CA VAL A 293 -13.49 -33.16 19.53
C VAL A 293 -13.63 -31.65 19.48
N ASP A 294 -12.64 -31.02 18.82
CA ASP A 294 -12.66 -29.60 18.54
C ASP A 294 -13.44 -29.34 17.25
N LEU A 295 -14.69 -28.89 17.38
CA LEU A 295 -15.56 -28.58 16.25
C LEU A 295 -15.22 -27.23 15.59
N ARG A 296 -14.26 -26.45 16.14
CA ARG A 296 -13.81 -25.17 15.56
C ARG A 296 -13.05 -25.34 14.23
N ARG A 297 -12.69 -26.57 13.85
CA ARG A 297 -11.69 -26.84 12.78
C ARG A 297 -12.20 -27.28 11.41
N LYS A 298 -13.50 -27.30 11.13
CA LYS A 298 -13.96 -27.67 9.77
C LYS A 298 -15.11 -26.80 9.31
N ASN A 299 -14.81 -25.65 8.73
CA ASN A 299 -15.64 -25.15 7.64
C ASN A 299 -15.31 -26.01 6.40
N PRO A 300 -16.20 -26.92 5.96
CA PRO A 300 -15.95 -27.76 4.80
C PRO A 300 -15.86 -26.93 3.50
N ILE A 301 -16.43 -25.72 3.53
CA ILE A 301 -16.53 -24.81 2.38
C ILE A 301 -15.70 -23.57 2.68
N THR A 302 -14.61 -23.40 1.93
CA THR A 302 -13.78 -22.18 1.99
C THR A 302 -14.46 -21.03 1.23
N LYS A 303 -14.10 -19.78 1.53
CA LYS A 303 -14.51 -18.57 0.79
C LYS A 303 -14.35 -18.70 -0.75
N MET A 304 -13.41 -19.55 -1.18
CA MET A 304 -13.07 -19.79 -2.58
C MET A 304 -13.84 -20.95 -3.22
N TYR A 305 -14.66 -21.70 -2.48
CA TYR A 305 -15.38 -22.86 -3.00
C TYR A 305 -16.28 -22.52 -4.19
N SER A 306 -16.88 -21.33 -4.20
CA SER A 306 -17.78 -20.89 -5.27
C SER A 306 -17.07 -20.69 -6.61
N ALA A 307 -15.73 -20.76 -6.66
CA ALA A 307 -14.97 -20.73 -7.91
C ALA A 307 -15.30 -21.92 -8.83
N HIS A 308 -15.73 -23.07 -8.29
CA HIS A 308 -16.14 -24.22 -9.10
C HIS A 308 -17.37 -23.93 -9.98
N ASN A 309 -18.12 -22.87 -9.67
CA ASN A 309 -19.27 -22.43 -10.46
C ASN A 309 -18.90 -21.33 -11.48
N THR A 310 -17.59 -21.13 -11.71
CA THR A 310 -17.06 -20.06 -12.56
C THR A 310 -16.01 -20.62 -13.52
N TRP A 311 -15.54 -19.79 -14.45
CA TRP A 311 -14.53 -20.19 -15.43
C TRP A 311 -13.11 -20.28 -14.87
N TRP A 312 -12.84 -19.72 -13.68
CA TRP A 312 -11.49 -19.63 -13.14
C TRP A 312 -11.30 -20.54 -11.91
N PRO A 313 -10.13 -21.15 -11.73
CA PRO A 313 -9.85 -21.97 -10.56
C PRO A 313 -9.72 -21.11 -9.28
N PRO A 314 -9.90 -21.72 -8.07
CA PRO A 314 -9.85 -21.01 -6.78
C PRO A 314 -8.60 -20.13 -6.56
N TRP A 315 -7.45 -20.51 -7.09
CA TRP A 315 -6.20 -19.77 -6.90
C TRP A 315 -6.21 -18.40 -7.61
N VAL A 316 -6.98 -18.24 -8.71
CA VAL A 316 -7.11 -16.95 -9.41
C VAL A 316 -7.82 -15.95 -8.52
N TYR A 317 -8.98 -16.33 -7.97
CA TYR A 317 -9.74 -15.47 -7.05
C TYR A 317 -8.95 -15.14 -5.78
N LYS A 318 -8.17 -16.10 -5.28
CA LYS A 318 -7.26 -15.88 -4.14
C LYS A 318 -6.25 -14.75 -4.40
N MET A 319 -5.80 -14.53 -5.65
CA MET A 319 -4.92 -13.41 -5.99
C MET A 319 -5.60 -12.02 -5.92
N TYR A 320 -6.92 -11.96 -5.84
CA TYR A 320 -7.71 -10.73 -5.68
C TYR A 320 -8.35 -10.64 -4.29
N ASP A 321 -8.13 -11.63 -3.43
CA ASP A 321 -8.71 -11.67 -2.09
C ASP A 321 -7.99 -10.70 -1.14
N ILE A 322 -8.75 -9.79 -0.53
CA ILE A 322 -8.21 -8.72 0.32
C ILE A 322 -7.53 -9.29 1.56
N ASP A 323 -8.10 -10.32 2.18
CA ASP A 323 -7.58 -10.94 3.40
C ASP A 323 -6.23 -11.60 3.11
N TRP A 324 -6.17 -12.41 2.04
CA TRP A 324 -4.93 -13.02 1.59
C TRP A 324 -3.86 -11.99 1.22
N LEU A 325 -4.19 -10.95 0.45
CA LEU A 325 -3.25 -9.90 0.08
C LEU A 325 -2.69 -9.18 1.31
N THR A 326 -3.55 -8.87 2.27
CA THR A 326 -3.21 -8.24 3.55
C THR A 326 -2.24 -9.12 4.34
N GLU A 327 -2.52 -10.43 4.46
CA GLU A 327 -1.63 -11.38 5.12
C GLU A 327 -0.26 -11.49 4.45
N GLN A 328 -0.23 -11.57 3.11
CA GLN A 328 1.03 -11.66 2.37
C GLN A 328 1.89 -10.40 2.57
N ILE A 329 1.30 -9.22 2.48
CA ILE A 329 2.01 -7.95 2.73
C ILE A 329 2.53 -7.89 4.17
N LYS A 330 1.70 -8.26 5.14
CA LYS A 330 2.10 -8.31 6.55
C LYS A 330 3.27 -9.27 6.77
N ALA A 331 3.27 -10.43 6.12
CA ALA A 331 4.36 -11.39 6.22
C ALA A 331 5.68 -10.86 5.64
N GLU A 332 5.65 -10.23 4.46
CA GLU A 332 6.85 -9.67 3.80
C GLU A 332 7.42 -8.48 4.59
N LEU A 333 6.55 -7.62 5.16
CA LEU A 333 6.95 -6.38 5.83
C LEU A 333 7.09 -6.52 7.36
N HIS A 334 6.83 -7.70 7.91
CA HIS A 334 6.93 -7.95 9.36
C HIS A 334 8.32 -7.59 9.92
N SER A 335 9.37 -7.83 9.13
CA SER A 335 10.75 -7.51 9.51
C SER A 335 11.05 -6.01 9.60
N TRP A 336 10.31 -5.17 8.87
CA TRP A 336 10.55 -3.72 8.82
C TRP A 336 9.85 -2.99 9.98
N CYS A 337 8.61 -3.38 10.28
CA CYS A 337 7.80 -2.79 11.34
C CYS A 337 7.02 -3.88 12.09
N PRO A 338 7.61 -4.45 13.16
CA PRO A 338 6.93 -5.47 13.97
C PRO A 338 5.83 -4.90 14.87
N ALA A 339 5.74 -3.57 15.04
CA ALA A 339 5.01 -2.95 16.13
C ALA A 339 3.55 -2.54 15.85
N SER A 340 3.09 -2.49 14.59
CA SER A 340 1.66 -2.52 14.20
C SER A 340 1.51 -2.06 12.74
N LEU A 341 1.20 -2.99 11.83
CA LEU A 341 0.69 -2.64 10.51
C LEU A 341 -0.83 -2.38 10.63
N PRO A 342 -1.39 -1.39 9.89
CA PRO A 342 -2.81 -1.09 9.99
C PRO A 342 -3.70 -2.33 9.78
N PRO A 343 -4.75 -2.51 10.60
CA PRO A 343 -5.67 -3.64 10.46
C PRO A 343 -6.59 -3.46 9.25
N ASP A 344 -7.02 -2.23 8.99
CA ASP A 344 -7.90 -1.89 7.88
C ASP A 344 -7.14 -1.99 6.53
N PRO A 345 -7.71 -2.67 5.51
CA PRO A 345 -7.05 -2.85 4.22
C PRO A 345 -6.81 -1.55 3.44
N VAL A 346 -7.70 -0.56 3.55
CA VAL A 346 -7.55 0.75 2.89
C VAL A 346 -6.35 1.46 3.50
N GLU A 347 -6.32 1.58 4.83
CA GLU A 347 -5.21 2.19 5.57
C GLU A 347 -3.89 1.46 5.31
N LEU A 348 -3.89 0.13 5.30
CA LEU A 348 -2.71 -0.67 4.98
C LEU A 348 -2.20 -0.38 3.57
N SER A 349 -3.09 -0.29 2.58
CA SER A 349 -2.71 -0.02 1.19
C SER A 349 -2.02 1.33 1.03
N PHE A 350 -2.47 2.36 1.75
CA PHE A 350 -1.82 3.67 1.78
C PHE A 350 -0.54 3.66 2.62
N TRP A 351 -0.50 2.92 3.71
CA TRP A 351 0.71 2.72 4.50
C TRP A 351 1.83 2.08 3.65
N VAL A 352 1.49 1.09 2.83
CA VAL A 352 2.42 0.48 1.85
C VAL A 352 2.86 1.53 0.82
N ALA A 353 1.92 2.28 0.25
CA ALA A 353 2.27 3.34 -0.70
C ALA A 353 3.20 4.40 -0.11
N HIS A 354 3.06 4.68 1.19
CA HIS A 354 3.89 5.61 1.93
C HIS A 354 5.28 5.07 2.27
N ASN A 355 5.39 3.81 2.72
CA ASN A 355 6.62 3.28 3.29
C ASN A 355 7.53 2.52 2.31
N LEU A 356 7.08 2.23 1.09
CA LEU A 356 7.95 1.59 0.10
C LEU A 356 9.01 2.56 -0.44
N PRO A 357 10.30 2.15 -0.52
CA PRO A 357 11.40 2.96 -1.04
C PRO A 357 11.40 3.00 -2.58
N VAL A 358 10.31 3.49 -3.17
CA VAL A 358 10.14 3.61 -4.62
C VAL A 358 10.28 5.06 -5.10
N ASN A 359 10.53 5.22 -6.41
CA ASN A 359 10.62 6.54 -7.04
C ASN A 359 9.23 7.23 -7.11
N ASN A 360 9.21 8.50 -7.54
CA ASN A 360 7.97 9.29 -7.61
C ASN A 360 6.94 8.70 -8.58
N GLU A 361 7.39 8.15 -9.71
CA GLU A 361 6.54 7.59 -10.75
C GLU A 361 5.74 6.39 -10.21
N MET A 362 6.43 5.42 -9.60
CA MET A 362 5.77 4.25 -9.02
C MET A 362 4.86 4.62 -7.85
N ARG A 363 5.25 5.64 -7.07
CA ARG A 363 4.41 6.17 -5.98
C ARG A 363 3.14 6.80 -6.55
N LEU A 364 3.23 7.64 -7.58
CA LEU A 364 2.07 8.20 -8.27
C LEU A 364 1.18 7.10 -8.86
N ARG A 365 1.76 6.03 -9.42
CA ARG A 365 0.99 4.87 -9.89
C ARG A 365 0.23 4.16 -8.77
N LEU A 366 0.80 4.04 -7.57
CA LEU A 366 0.09 3.53 -6.38
C LEU A 366 -1.09 4.44 -5.99
N LEU A 367 -0.94 5.76 -6.14
CA LEU A 367 -2.04 6.71 -5.92
C LEU A 367 -3.08 6.72 -7.04
N GLN A 368 -2.75 6.25 -8.25
CA GLN A 368 -3.69 6.23 -9.36
C GLN A 368 -4.80 5.19 -9.19
N PHE A 369 -4.53 4.09 -8.49
CA PHE A 369 -5.53 3.05 -8.25
C PHE A 369 -6.62 3.53 -7.29
N ASP A 370 -7.87 3.37 -7.70
CA ASP A 370 -9.04 3.64 -6.86
C ASP A 370 -9.47 2.41 -6.06
N SER A 371 -9.08 1.20 -6.49
CA SER A 371 -9.36 -0.05 -5.78
C SER A 371 -8.24 -0.42 -4.81
N VAL A 372 -8.62 -0.74 -3.58
CA VAL A 372 -7.72 -1.29 -2.54
C VAL A 372 -7.03 -2.57 -3.04
N VAL A 373 -7.76 -3.46 -3.72
CA VAL A 373 -7.23 -4.73 -4.23
C VAL A 373 -6.11 -4.49 -5.23
N GLN A 374 -6.34 -3.59 -6.20
CA GLN A 374 -5.33 -3.24 -7.20
C GLN A 374 -4.10 -2.62 -6.54
N ARG A 375 -4.30 -1.70 -5.59
CA ARG A 375 -3.21 -1.05 -4.85
C ARG A 375 -2.38 -2.04 -4.04
N LEU A 376 -3.01 -2.96 -3.30
CA LEU A 376 -2.33 -4.01 -2.54
C LEU A 376 -1.60 -5.00 -3.45
N ARG A 377 -2.21 -5.44 -4.55
CA ARG A 377 -1.56 -6.32 -5.53
C ARG A 377 -0.32 -5.68 -6.14
N TYR A 378 -0.45 -4.43 -6.58
CA TYR A 378 0.67 -3.70 -7.15
C TYR A 378 1.78 -3.48 -6.11
N GLY A 379 1.42 -3.08 -4.88
CA GLY A 379 2.35 -2.97 -3.76
C GLY A 379 3.08 -4.28 -3.44
N LEU A 380 2.37 -5.40 -3.38
CA LEU A 380 2.95 -6.73 -3.18
C LEU A 380 3.87 -7.16 -4.33
N SER A 381 3.48 -6.87 -5.57
CA SER A 381 4.33 -7.11 -6.75
C SER A 381 5.63 -6.31 -6.66
N ILE A 382 5.57 -5.04 -6.23
CA ILE A 382 6.77 -4.23 -6.00
C ILE A 382 7.66 -4.89 -4.96
N ILE A 383 7.10 -5.28 -3.80
CA ILE A 383 7.87 -5.90 -2.71
C ILE A 383 8.59 -7.16 -3.21
N ARG A 384 7.89 -8.04 -3.93
CA ARG A 384 8.45 -9.33 -4.38
C ARG A 384 9.43 -9.22 -5.54
N LYS A 385 9.17 -8.34 -6.51
CA LYS A 385 10.04 -8.17 -7.70
C LYS A 385 11.24 -7.29 -7.44
N SER A 386 11.18 -6.51 -6.36
CA SER A 386 12.24 -5.59 -6.02
C SER A 386 13.52 -6.32 -5.59
N ASP A 387 14.64 -5.82 -6.07
CA ASP A 387 15.96 -6.26 -5.65
C ASP A 387 16.11 -6.05 -4.14
N VAL A 388 16.92 -6.92 -3.53
CA VAL A 388 17.32 -6.87 -2.13
C VAL A 388 18.18 -5.63 -1.87
N LEU A 389 18.77 -5.01 -2.90
CA LEU A 389 19.65 -3.85 -2.80
C LEU A 389 18.97 -2.54 -3.20
N LEU A 390 19.27 -1.48 -2.44
CA LEU A 390 18.95 -0.09 -2.72
C LEU A 390 20.18 0.59 -3.32
N ARG A 391 20.01 1.27 -4.44
CA ARG A 391 21.09 1.90 -5.22
C ARG A 391 20.96 3.42 -5.21
N CYS A 392 22.04 4.12 -5.50
CA CYS A 392 22.03 5.57 -5.71
C CYS A 392 21.24 5.89 -6.99
N GLU A 393 20.29 6.82 -6.92
CA GLU A 393 19.50 7.24 -8.09
C GLU A 393 20.40 7.74 -9.24
N THR A 394 21.44 8.52 -8.91
CA THR A 394 22.31 9.16 -9.91
C THR A 394 23.33 8.22 -10.55
N CYS A 395 24.01 7.38 -9.77
CA CYS A 395 25.15 6.57 -10.27
C CYS A 395 24.99 5.06 -10.11
N GLN A 396 23.83 4.59 -9.63
CA GLN A 396 23.48 3.18 -9.48
C GLN A 396 24.41 2.33 -8.57
N LYS A 397 25.36 2.96 -7.86
CA LYS A 397 26.15 2.30 -6.82
C LYS A 397 25.26 1.80 -5.69
N GLU A 398 25.60 0.63 -5.16
CA GLU A 398 24.87 -0.01 -4.06
C GLU A 398 25.05 0.77 -2.76
N ILE A 399 23.93 1.10 -2.10
CA ILE A 399 23.91 1.94 -0.90
C ILE A 399 23.51 1.14 0.33
N ALA A 400 22.45 0.35 0.27
CA ALA A 400 21.96 -0.42 1.42
C ALA A 400 21.24 -1.68 0.95
N SER A 401 21.03 -2.63 1.85
CA SER A 401 20.19 -3.80 1.59
C SER A 401 18.88 -3.68 2.38
N LYS A 402 17.79 -4.20 1.82
CA LYS A 402 16.46 -4.25 2.44
C LYS A 402 16.45 -4.98 3.79
N LYS A 403 17.39 -5.90 4.02
CA LYS A 403 17.56 -6.57 5.32
C LYS A 403 18.03 -5.64 6.45
N HIS A 404 18.55 -4.46 6.10
CA HIS A 404 19.01 -3.44 7.05
C HIS A 404 17.95 -2.39 7.34
N VAL A 405 16.78 -2.47 6.68
CA VAL A 405 15.65 -1.58 6.91
C VAL A 405 15.04 -1.88 8.26
N PHE A 406 14.77 -0.81 9.00
CA PHE A 406 14.14 -0.89 10.31
C PHE A 406 13.39 0.42 10.57
N SER A 407 12.46 0.40 11.51
CA SER A 407 11.64 1.58 11.83
C SER A 407 12.16 2.32 13.05
N MET A 408 12.53 3.60 12.88
CA MET A 408 12.78 4.52 14.01
C MET A 408 11.52 5.29 14.44
N SER A 409 10.45 5.20 13.65
CA SER A 409 9.13 5.79 13.92
C SER A 409 8.08 4.68 14.00
N ARG A 410 6.97 4.92 14.73
CA ARG A 410 5.78 4.05 14.69
C ARG A 410 5.10 4.03 13.33
N GLU A 411 5.27 5.10 12.55
CA GLU A 411 4.66 5.22 11.21
C GLU A 411 5.37 4.34 10.16
N GLY A 412 6.53 3.78 10.49
CA GLY A 412 7.29 2.87 9.66
C GLY A 412 8.75 3.28 9.46
N PRO A 413 9.45 2.67 8.49
CA PRO A 413 10.84 3.00 8.16
C PRO A 413 10.98 4.32 7.37
N LEU A 414 9.89 4.86 6.83
CA LEU A 414 9.89 6.14 6.12
C LEU A 414 9.17 7.22 6.94
N GLY A 415 9.75 8.41 7.04
CA GLY A 415 9.10 9.58 7.64
C GLY A 415 9.42 10.86 6.86
N ALA A 416 8.51 11.82 6.84
CA ALA A 416 8.74 13.13 6.23
C ALA A 416 9.20 14.15 7.28
N TYR A 417 10.32 14.81 7.06
CA TYR A 417 10.87 15.80 7.99
C TYR A 417 11.23 17.08 7.25
N VAL A 418 11.17 18.22 7.94
CA VAL A 418 11.51 19.53 7.34
C VAL A 418 12.79 20.06 7.98
N ASN A 419 13.71 20.55 7.15
CA ASN A 419 14.94 21.18 7.63
C ASN A 419 14.73 22.68 7.91
N PRO A 420 15.68 23.36 8.55
CA PRO A 420 15.60 24.80 8.83
C PRO A 420 15.58 25.69 7.57
N GLY A 421 15.84 25.14 6.38
CA GLY A 421 15.67 25.86 5.12
C GLY A 421 14.26 25.73 4.53
N GLY A 422 13.35 24.99 5.19
CA GLY A 422 11.99 24.73 4.70
C GLY A 422 11.90 23.56 3.70
N TYR A 423 12.99 22.81 3.47
CA TYR A 423 12.98 21.66 2.57
C TYR A 423 12.47 20.41 3.29
N VAL A 424 11.50 19.75 2.68
CA VAL A 424 10.96 18.48 3.17
C VAL A 424 11.78 17.32 2.61
N HIS A 425 12.18 16.41 3.48
CA HIS A 425 12.93 15.20 3.18
C HIS A 425 12.15 13.98 3.66
N GLU A 426 11.75 13.14 2.71
CA GLU A 426 11.26 11.78 3.00
C GLU A 426 12.46 10.89 3.29
N MET A 427 12.63 10.51 4.54
CA MET A 427 13.79 9.77 5.04
C MET A 427 13.45 8.33 5.33
N PHE A 428 14.25 7.43 4.78
CA PHE A 428 14.19 6.00 4.96
C PHE A 428 15.29 5.50 5.91
N THR A 429 14.94 4.83 7.00
CA THR A 429 15.90 4.44 8.04
C THR A 429 16.51 3.05 7.82
N VAL A 430 17.84 2.98 7.84
CA VAL A 430 18.63 1.75 7.68
C VAL A 430 19.75 1.64 8.69
N THR A 431 20.09 0.41 9.07
CA THR A 431 21.14 0.10 10.06
C THR A 431 22.53 -0.08 9.50
N ALA A 432 22.67 -0.25 8.18
CA ALA A 432 23.97 -0.37 7.54
C ALA A 432 23.91 0.14 6.11
N VAL A 433 24.99 0.79 5.71
CA VAL A 433 25.17 1.38 4.37
C VAL A 433 26.56 1.03 3.81
N GLN A 434 26.68 1.11 2.50
CA GLN A 434 27.92 0.99 1.75
C GLN A 434 28.03 2.17 0.79
N ASN A 435 29.23 2.43 0.26
CA ASN A 435 29.48 3.48 -0.74
C ASN A 435 29.03 4.90 -0.34
N LEU A 436 28.90 5.17 0.96
CA LEU A 436 28.68 6.51 1.52
C LEU A 436 29.90 6.98 2.30
N TYR A 437 30.12 8.29 2.35
CA TYR A 437 31.08 8.91 3.25
C TYR A 437 30.44 10.11 3.98
N ASN A 438 31.01 10.46 5.13
CA ASN A 438 30.53 11.54 5.98
C ASN A 438 31.19 12.86 5.56
N VAL A 439 30.41 13.94 5.57
CA VAL A 439 30.88 15.30 5.28
C VAL A 439 30.63 16.18 6.51
N GLY A 440 31.67 16.89 6.94
CA GLY A 440 31.61 17.80 8.08
C GLY A 440 31.62 17.10 9.45
N GLY A 441 31.38 17.87 10.50
CA GLY A 441 31.23 17.38 11.87
C GLY A 441 29.80 16.94 12.19
N SER A 442 29.63 16.19 13.28
CA SER A 442 28.31 15.83 13.79
C SER A 442 27.65 17.02 14.48
N SER A 443 26.35 17.24 14.26
CA SER A 443 25.56 18.28 14.93
C SER A 443 24.27 17.71 15.54
N THR A 444 23.83 18.26 16.67
CA THR A 444 22.52 17.96 17.28
C THR A 444 21.46 19.03 16.93
N GLU A 445 21.86 20.09 16.25
CA GLU A 445 21.00 21.21 15.89
C GLU A 445 19.88 20.75 14.95
N HIS A 446 18.62 21.05 15.27
CA HIS A 446 17.45 20.61 14.48
C HIS A 446 17.41 19.10 14.16
N SER A 447 17.93 18.25 15.05
CA SER A 447 17.87 16.81 14.85
C SER A 447 16.44 16.27 14.90
N TRP A 448 16.04 15.51 13.88
CA TRP A 448 14.72 14.88 13.78
C TRP A 448 14.53 13.69 14.72
N PHE A 449 15.63 13.15 15.26
CA PHE A 449 15.62 12.07 16.25
C PHE A 449 16.25 12.58 17.54
N PRO A 450 15.43 13.03 18.52
CA PRO A 450 15.94 13.54 19.79
C PRO A 450 16.91 12.56 20.48
N GLY A 451 18.08 13.04 20.87
CA GLY A 451 19.14 12.18 21.43
C GLY A 451 20.13 11.61 20.39
N TYR A 452 19.99 11.99 19.12
CA TYR A 452 20.97 11.68 18.07
C TYR A 452 21.55 12.94 17.45
N ALA A 453 22.85 12.93 17.17
CA ALA A 453 23.52 13.91 16.34
C ALA A 453 23.58 13.40 14.89
N TRP A 454 23.32 14.25 13.91
CA TRP A 454 23.39 13.92 12.50
C TRP A 454 24.72 14.37 11.87
N THR A 455 25.15 13.68 10.82
CA THR A 455 26.29 14.05 9.97
C THR A 455 25.87 13.83 8.51
N ILE A 456 26.19 14.77 7.62
CA ILE A 456 25.78 14.70 6.21
C ILE A 456 26.44 13.51 5.52
N ASN A 457 25.68 12.78 4.70
CA ASN A 457 26.20 11.71 3.86
C ASN A 457 26.10 12.00 2.37
N GLN A 458 27.19 11.71 1.67
CA GLN A 458 27.29 11.78 0.21
C GLN A 458 27.69 10.44 -0.39
N CYS A 459 27.27 10.21 -1.64
CA CYS A 459 27.66 9.03 -2.40
C CYS A 459 29.16 9.10 -2.75
N LYS A 460 29.90 8.01 -2.54
CA LYS A 460 31.31 7.88 -2.97
C LYS A 460 31.49 7.86 -4.50
N GLY A 461 30.42 7.70 -5.27
CA GLY A 461 30.46 7.65 -6.74
C GLY A 461 30.30 9.01 -7.38
N CYS A 462 29.17 9.65 -7.14
CA CYS A 462 28.78 10.90 -7.79
C CYS A 462 28.74 12.10 -6.84
N TYR A 463 29.11 11.93 -5.56
CA TYR A 463 29.10 12.99 -4.54
C TYR A 463 27.71 13.60 -4.25
N SER A 464 26.63 13.00 -4.79
CA SER A 464 25.27 13.43 -4.52
C SER A 464 24.94 13.29 -3.03
N HIS A 465 24.12 14.21 -2.52
CA HIS A 465 23.58 14.11 -1.17
C HIS A 465 22.66 12.89 -1.05
N MET A 466 22.92 12.04 -0.06
CA MET A 466 22.20 10.78 0.14
C MET A 466 21.32 10.79 1.40
N GLY A 467 21.59 11.70 2.34
CA GLY A 467 20.91 11.79 3.62
C GLY A 467 21.90 12.02 4.76
N TRP A 468 21.65 11.42 5.92
CA TRP A 468 22.42 11.67 7.13
C TRP A 468 22.70 10.40 7.94
N MET A 469 23.86 10.37 8.60
CA MET A 469 24.22 9.39 9.61
C MET A 469 23.82 9.95 10.97
N PHE A 470 23.03 9.22 11.73
CA PHE A 470 22.64 9.57 13.08
C PHE A 470 23.47 8.77 14.08
N THR A 471 24.11 9.45 15.03
CA THR A 471 24.91 8.86 16.10
C THR A 471 24.33 9.23 17.46
N ALA A 472 24.12 8.24 18.31
CA ALA A 472 23.55 8.43 19.65
C ALA A 472 24.46 9.33 20.50
N THR A 473 23.89 10.36 21.12
CA THR A 473 24.64 11.26 22.02
C THR A 473 24.88 10.63 23.39
N LYS A 474 23.98 9.73 23.82
CA LYS A 474 24.03 9.02 25.10
C LYS A 474 24.45 7.58 24.92
N LYS A 475 25.23 7.06 25.88
CA LYS A 475 25.65 5.66 25.85
C LYS A 475 24.54 4.65 26.12
N SER A 476 23.41 5.07 26.66
CA SER A 476 22.27 4.20 26.92
C SER A 476 21.41 3.95 25.68
N LEU A 477 21.46 4.82 24.66
CA LEU A 477 20.57 4.73 23.50
C LEU A 477 21.03 3.66 22.51
N SER A 478 20.04 2.97 21.95
CA SER A 478 20.16 1.97 20.91
C SER A 478 19.09 2.24 19.83
N PRO A 479 19.46 2.22 18.53
CA PRO A 479 20.78 1.88 17.98
C PRO A 479 21.88 2.92 18.29
N ARG A 480 23.15 2.50 18.28
CA ARG A 480 24.28 3.44 18.48
C ARG A 480 24.47 4.41 17.34
N LYS A 481 24.23 3.91 16.14
CA LYS A 481 24.22 4.68 14.92
C LYS A 481 23.25 4.04 13.92
N PHE A 482 22.69 4.86 13.06
CA PHE A 482 21.90 4.43 11.92
C PHE A 482 21.99 5.50 10.83
N TRP A 483 21.38 5.24 9.68
CA TRP A 483 21.36 6.16 8.56
C TRP A 483 19.93 6.46 8.16
N GLY A 484 19.70 7.72 7.84
CA GLY A 484 18.49 8.22 7.23
C GLY A 484 18.76 8.59 5.79
N LEU A 485 18.30 7.79 4.84
CA LEU A 485 18.51 8.01 3.41
C LEU A 485 17.34 8.78 2.80
N CYS A 486 17.60 9.84 2.04
CA CYS A 486 16.54 10.54 1.31
C CYS A 486 15.94 9.62 0.24
N ARG A 487 14.61 9.44 0.22
CA ARG A 487 13.91 8.62 -0.76
C ARG A 487 14.23 9.04 -2.20
N SER A 488 14.32 10.35 -2.45
CA SER A 488 14.67 10.90 -3.76
C SER A 488 16.10 10.62 -4.23
N SER A 489 16.98 10.18 -3.33
CA SER A 489 18.38 9.85 -3.64
C SER A 489 18.60 8.35 -3.85
N ILE A 490 17.59 7.51 -3.57
CA ILE A 490 17.69 6.06 -3.67
C ILE A 490 16.73 5.49 -4.73
N LYS A 491 17.19 4.46 -5.42
CA LYS A 491 16.43 3.69 -6.39
C LYS A 491 16.27 2.26 -5.91
N THR A 492 15.05 1.75 -5.97
CA THR A 492 14.80 0.31 -5.95
C THR A 492 14.92 -0.20 -7.39
N THR A 493 15.84 -1.11 -7.64
CA THR A 493 15.90 -1.86 -8.90
C THR A 493 14.92 -3.04 -8.83
N PHE A 494 14.34 -3.40 -9.96
CA PHE A 494 13.59 -4.64 -10.11
C PHE A 494 14.51 -5.63 -10.78
N GLY A 495 14.53 -6.87 -10.31
CA GLY A 495 15.31 -7.91 -10.97
C GLY A 495 14.88 -7.95 -12.43
N SER A 496 15.80 -7.65 -13.35
CA SER A 496 15.60 -8.05 -14.74
C SER A 496 15.49 -9.57 -14.70
N VAL A 497 14.32 -10.11 -15.06
CA VAL A 497 14.31 -11.46 -15.62
C VAL A 497 15.35 -11.38 -16.73
N GLN A 498 16.43 -12.15 -16.60
CA GLN A 498 17.42 -12.24 -17.66
C GLN A 498 16.62 -12.55 -18.92
N LYS A 499 16.61 -11.64 -19.88
CA LYS A 499 16.20 -11.97 -21.24
C LYS A 499 17.23 -13.00 -21.67
N GLU A 500 16.93 -14.28 -21.50
CA GLU A 500 17.57 -15.30 -22.31
C GLU A 500 17.21 -14.92 -23.76
N GLU A 501 18.22 -14.48 -24.51
CA GLU A 501 18.09 -14.22 -25.93
C GLU A 501 17.65 -15.52 -26.59
N GLY A 502 16.37 -15.57 -27.00
CA GLY A 502 15.82 -16.66 -27.79
C GLY A 502 14.64 -17.37 -27.14
N GLU A 503 13.51 -16.68 -26.99
CA GLU A 503 12.17 -17.26 -27.14
C GLU A 503 11.13 -16.14 -26.98
N ASP A 504 10.41 -15.82 -28.07
CA ASP A 504 9.24 -14.96 -28.04
C ASP A 504 8.18 -15.60 -27.11
N LYS A 505 8.11 -15.11 -25.87
CA LYS A 505 7.01 -15.44 -24.95
C LYS A 505 6.25 -14.16 -24.63
N VAL A 506 5.01 -14.16 -25.11
CA VAL A 506 3.90 -13.25 -24.83
C VAL A 506 4.00 -12.66 -23.43
N GLU A 507 4.14 -11.34 -23.37
CA GLU A 507 4.07 -10.57 -22.13
C GLU A 507 2.71 -10.79 -21.47
N GLY A 508 2.67 -11.66 -20.46
CA GLY A 508 1.56 -11.75 -19.53
C GLY A 508 1.53 -10.49 -18.67
N PHE A 509 0.95 -9.41 -19.21
CA PHE A 509 0.47 -8.32 -18.39
C PHE A 509 -0.57 -8.88 -17.42
N ILE A 510 -0.23 -8.88 -16.13
CA ILE A 510 -1.24 -8.98 -15.09
C ILE A 510 -1.97 -7.64 -15.09
N MET A 511 -3.04 -7.54 -15.89
CA MET A 511 -4.07 -6.52 -15.72
C MET A 511 -4.96 -6.85 -14.51
#